data_AF-A0A6P7HGJ1-F1
#
_entry.id   AF-A0A6P7HGJ1-F1
#
_cell.length_a   1.000
_cell.length_b   1.000
_cell.length_c   1.000
_cell.angle_alpha   90.00
_cell.angle_beta   90.00
_cell.angle_gamma   90.00
#
_symmetry.space_group_name_H-M   'P 1'
#
loop_
_entity.id
_entity.type
_entity.pdbx_description
1 polymer ?
#
loop_
_entity_poly.entity_id
_entity_poly.type
_entity_poly.pdbx_seq_one_letter_code
_entity_poly.pdbx_strand_id
1 'polypeptide(L)'
;MEPDCVGSPQSCSRKVPESCNITSRFQDAVKDLKLGELLHDDLFGLFEAMSAIEMMDPKMDAGMLCNRGSRKIITFDQAVQVSGISV
;
A
#
# COMPACT_ATOMS: atom_id res chain seq x y z
N MET A 1 17.76 8.04 18.53
CA MET A 1 18.03 6.97 17.55
C MET A 1 16.98 5.90 17.85
N GLU A 2 15.79 6.05 17.27
CA GLU A 2 14.69 5.10 17.47
C GLU A 2 15.05 3.79 16.75
N PRO A 3 14.86 2.61 17.36
CA PRO A 3 15.14 1.34 16.73
C PRO A 3 14.09 1.04 15.67
N ASP A 4 14.54 0.71 14.46
CA ASP A 4 13.69 0.35 13.33
C ASP A 4 12.73 -0.79 13.72
N CYS A 5 11.43 -0.53 13.58
CA CYS A 5 10.38 -1.54 13.64
C CYS A 5 10.56 -2.54 12.49
N VAL A 6 11.40 -3.57 12.69
CA VAL A 6 11.41 -4.77 11.85
C VAL A 6 10.14 -5.54 12.15
N GLY A 7 9.06 -5.17 11.45
CA GLY A 7 7.81 -5.92 11.43
C GLY A 7 8.11 -7.37 11.04
N SER A 8 7.81 -8.30 11.93
CA SER A 8 7.92 -9.73 11.64
C SER A 8 7.05 -10.06 10.42
N PRO A 9 7.54 -10.84 9.44
CA PRO A 9 6.71 -11.28 8.35
C PRO A 9 5.64 -12.21 8.94
N GLN A 10 4.40 -11.73 9.03
CA GLN A 10 3.28 -12.57 9.41
C GLN A 10 3.19 -13.70 8.37
N SER A 11 3.57 -14.91 8.78
CA SER A 11 3.50 -16.09 7.93
C SER A 11 2.03 -16.47 7.76
N CYS A 12 1.41 -15.93 6.73
CA CYS A 12 0.16 -16.43 6.22
C CYS A 12 0.39 -17.89 5.78
N SER A 13 -0.06 -18.85 6.59
CA SER A 13 -0.04 -20.29 6.31
C SER A 13 -1.06 -20.65 5.23
N ARG A 14 -0.93 -20.00 4.07
CA ARG A 14 -1.69 -20.30 2.86
C ARG A 14 -0.74 -21.15 2.02
N LYS A 15 -1.15 -22.36 1.59
CA LYS A 15 -0.38 -23.15 0.62
C LYS A 15 -0.22 -22.28 -0.63
N VAL A 16 0.94 -21.67 -0.78
CA VAL A 16 1.25 -20.84 -1.94
C VAL A 16 1.47 -21.82 -3.10
N PRO A 17 0.76 -21.68 -4.24
CA PRO A 17 1.11 -22.44 -5.43
C PRO A 17 2.59 -22.22 -5.76
N GLU A 18 3.22 -23.17 -6.43
CA GLU A 18 4.61 -23.04 -6.85
C GLU A 18 4.78 -21.73 -7.65
N SER A 19 5.43 -20.74 -7.03
CA SER A 19 5.59 -19.42 -7.63
C SER A 19 6.75 -19.45 -8.61
N CYS A 20 6.48 -19.55 -9.91
CA CYS A 20 7.51 -19.40 -10.92
C CYS A 20 7.90 -17.93 -11.08
N ASN A 21 9.20 -17.63 -11.14
CA ASN A 21 9.68 -16.28 -11.43
C ASN A 21 9.45 -15.95 -12.92
N ILE A 22 8.66 -14.90 -13.18
CA ILE A 22 8.32 -14.44 -14.53
C ILE A 22 8.97 -13.10 -14.90
N THR A 23 9.79 -12.52 -14.02
CA THR A 23 10.27 -11.13 -14.15
C THR A 23 10.93 -10.86 -15.49
N SER A 24 11.87 -11.71 -15.94
CA SER A 24 12.57 -11.51 -17.21
C SER A 24 11.63 -11.64 -18.41
N ARG A 25 10.75 -12.66 -18.42
CA ARG A 25 9.81 -12.88 -19.53
C ARG A 25 8.80 -11.75 -19.64
N PHE A 26 8.32 -11.23 -18.50
CA PHE A 26 7.41 -10.11 -18.47
C PHE A 26 8.08 -8.83 -19.00
N GLN A 27 9.30 -8.53 -18.55
CA GLN A 27 10.06 -7.37 -19.03
C GLN A 27 10.36 -7.44 -20.53
N ASP A 28 10.62 -8.64 -21.07
CA ASP A 28 10.84 -8.82 -22.50
C ASP A 28 9.54 -8.60 -23.30
N ALA A 29 8.41 -9.14 -22.86
CA ALA A 29 7.12 -8.98 -23.54
C ALA A 29 6.62 -7.52 -23.58
N VAL A 30 6.89 -6.74 -22.53
CA VAL A 30 6.47 -5.32 -22.46
C VAL A 30 7.18 -4.45 -23.52
N LYS A 31 8.32 -4.89 -24.08
CA LYS A 31 9.04 -4.14 -25.13
C LYS A 31 8.26 -4.04 -26.44
N ASP A 32 7.28 -4.93 -26.66
CA ASP A 32 6.46 -4.93 -27.87
C ASP A 32 5.34 -3.88 -27.82
N LEU A 33 5.02 -3.32 -26.64
CA LEU A 33 4.05 -2.23 -26.51
C LEU A 33 4.63 -0.91 -27.02
N LYS A 34 3.84 -0.19 -27.83
CA LYS A 34 4.16 1.17 -28.28
C LYS A 34 3.75 2.19 -27.22
N LEU A 35 4.30 3.39 -27.36
CA LEU A 35 3.92 4.52 -26.52
C LEU A 35 2.42 4.80 -26.65
N GLY A 36 1.72 4.80 -25.51
CA GLY A 36 0.27 5.01 -25.43
C GLY A 36 -0.57 3.73 -25.51
N GLU A 37 0.04 2.56 -25.74
CA GLU A 37 -0.67 1.28 -25.64
C GLU A 37 -0.75 0.80 -24.19
N LEU A 38 -1.85 0.13 -23.85
CA LEU A 38 -2.11 -0.45 -22.54
C LEU A 38 -2.75 -1.82 -22.73
N LEU A 39 -2.20 -2.84 -22.09
CA LEU A 39 -2.77 -4.18 -22.05
C LEU A 39 -3.65 -4.32 -20.80
N HIS A 40 -4.94 -4.54 -20.99
CA HIS A 40 -5.90 -4.81 -19.92
C HIS A 40 -7.04 -5.70 -20.43
N ASP A 41 -7.89 -6.17 -19.52
CA ASP A 41 -9.08 -6.96 -19.86
C ASP A 41 -10.19 -6.06 -20.46
N ASP A 42 -11.02 -6.59 -21.35
CA ASP A 42 -12.08 -5.83 -22.03
C ASP A 42 -13.12 -5.23 -21.07
N LEU A 43 -13.32 -5.86 -19.90
CA LEU A 43 -14.23 -5.34 -18.87
C LEU A 43 -13.61 -4.29 -17.96
N PHE A 44 -12.29 -4.09 -18.03
CA PHE A 44 -11.58 -3.12 -17.18
C PHE A 44 -11.59 -1.72 -17.79
N GLY A 45 -12.24 -0.77 -17.10
CA GLY A 45 -12.33 0.62 -17.53
C GLY A 45 -11.25 1.51 -16.90
N LEU A 46 -10.74 2.49 -17.65
CA LEU A 46 -9.73 3.44 -17.14
C LEU A 46 -10.19 4.28 -15.93
N PHE A 47 -11.51 4.46 -15.77
CA PHE A 47 -12.07 5.15 -14.60
C PHE A 47 -11.82 4.38 -13.30
N GLU A 48 -11.77 3.05 -13.36
CA GLU A 48 -11.47 2.22 -12.19
C GLU A 48 -10.00 2.38 -11.79
N ALA A 49 -9.11 2.45 -12.78
CA ALA A 49 -7.68 2.67 -12.58
C ALA A 49 -7.35 4.01 -11.91
N MET A 50 -8.18 5.05 -12.08
CA MET A 50 -7.96 6.35 -11.43
C MET A 50 -7.97 6.28 -9.89
N SER A 51 -8.67 5.30 -9.33
CA SER A 51 -8.75 5.12 -7.88
C SER A 51 -7.66 4.19 -7.33
N ALA A 52 -6.86 3.57 -8.20
CA ALA A 52 -5.81 2.66 -7.78
C ALA A 52 -4.75 3.39 -6.93
N ILE A 53 -4.31 2.73 -5.86
CA ILE A 53 -3.24 3.25 -5.00
C ILE A 53 -1.91 3.05 -5.71
N GLU A 54 -1.14 4.14 -5.84
CA GLU A 54 0.24 4.07 -6.32
C GLU A 54 1.17 3.77 -5.13
N MET A 55 1.76 2.57 -5.15
CA MET A 55 2.74 2.18 -4.14
C MET A 55 3.99 3.07 -4.24
N MET A 56 4.58 3.39 -3.10
CA MET A 56 5.76 4.25 -2.99
C MET A 56 5.55 5.71 -3.41
N ASP A 57 4.32 6.16 -3.64
CA ASP A 57 4.01 7.58 -3.79
C ASP A 57 3.77 8.25 -2.41
N PRO A 58 4.49 9.33 -2.05
CA PRO A 58 4.39 9.96 -0.72
C PRO A 58 3.01 10.52 -0.33
N LYS A 59 2.10 10.72 -1.30
CA LYS A 59 0.76 11.26 -1.09
C LYS A 59 -0.32 10.17 -1.18
N MET A 60 -0.10 9.16 -2.02
CA MET A 60 -1.08 8.10 -2.26
C MET A 60 -0.82 6.85 -1.40
N ASP A 61 0.41 6.62 -0.96
CA ASP A 61 0.79 5.46 -0.13
C ASP A 61 0.73 5.80 1.37
N ALA A 62 -0.29 5.28 2.05
CA ALA A 62 -0.46 5.43 3.49
C ALA A 62 0.72 4.84 4.30
N GLY A 63 1.37 3.79 3.78
CA GLY A 63 2.54 3.17 4.39
C GLY A 63 3.74 4.12 4.48
N MET A 64 3.81 5.11 3.59
CA MET A 64 4.85 6.15 3.61
C MET A 64 4.59 7.27 4.62
N LEU A 65 3.34 7.45 5.06
CA LEU A 65 2.94 8.50 6.01
C LEU A 65 2.99 8.04 7.48
N CYS A 66 3.20 6.74 7.73
CA CYS A 66 3.21 6.12 9.06
C CYS A 66 4.26 6.68 10.04
N ASN A 67 5.19 7.53 9.60
CA ASN A 67 6.21 8.13 10.49
C ASN A 67 5.97 9.62 10.83
N ARG A 68 4.89 10.27 10.38
CA ARG A 68 4.66 11.71 10.65
C ARG A 68 3.95 12.03 11.97
N GLY A 69 3.98 11.09 12.90
CA GLY A 69 3.52 11.30 14.26
C GLY A 69 2.94 10.03 14.81
N SER A 70 3.56 9.54 15.87
CA SER A 70 2.98 8.67 16.89
C SER A 70 1.74 9.35 17.51
N ARG A 71 0.70 9.60 16.69
CA ARG A 71 -0.62 9.97 17.19
C ARG A 71 -1.15 8.73 17.87
N LYS A 72 -0.93 8.66 19.19
CA LYS A 72 -1.56 7.68 20.05
C LYS A 72 -3.06 7.77 19.78
N ILE A 73 -3.63 6.74 19.18
CA ILE A 73 -5.08 6.64 18.98
C ILE A 73 -5.67 6.55 20.38
N ILE A 74 -6.30 7.63 20.83
CA ILE A 74 -6.99 7.71 22.12
C ILE A 74 -8.49 7.61 21.88
N THR A 75 -9.20 6.95 22.79
CA THR A 75 -10.67 6.90 22.77
C THR A 75 -11.26 8.25 23.17
N PHE A 76 -12.56 8.45 22.91
CA PHE A 76 -13.26 9.69 23.27
C PHE A 76 -13.07 10.04 24.76
N ASP A 77 -13.29 9.08 25.66
CA ASP A 77 -13.13 9.28 27.11
C ASP A 77 -11.70 9.71 27.48
N GLN A 78 -10.69 9.10 26.84
CA GLN A 78 -9.29 9.47 27.03
C GLN A 78 -8.99 10.87 26.49
N ALA A 79 -9.61 11.27 25.38
CA ALA A 79 -9.45 12.61 24.82
C ALA A 79 -10.07 13.69 25.73
N VAL A 80 -11.23 13.42 26.33
CA VAL A 80 -11.87 14.30 27.31
C VAL A 80 -10.98 14.47 28.55
N GLN A 81 -10.40 13.38 29.07
CA GLN A 81 -9.47 13.43 30.20
C GLN A 81 -8.17 14.20 29.88
N VAL A 82 -7.61 14.02 28.68
CA VAL A 82 -6.36 14.67 28.25
C VAL A 82 -6.56 16.16 27.94
N SER A 83 -7.72 16.53 27.40
CA SER A 83 -8.02 17.93 27.04
C SER A 83 -8.47 18.78 28.22
N GLY A 84 -8.77 18.18 29.38
CA GLY A 84 -9.23 18.90 30.57
C GLY A 84 -10.57 19.64 30.38
N ILE A 85 -11.31 19.28 29.32
CA ILE A 85 -12.60 19.88 28.98
C ILE A 85 -13.68 19.05 29.69
N SER A 86 -14.20 19.58 30.78
CA SER A 86 -15.38 19.03 31.46
C SER A 86 -16.63 19.47 30.71
N VAL A 87 -17.40 18.52 30.19
CA VAL A 87 -18.79 18.74 29.71
C VAL A 87 -19.80 18.42 30.81
#